data_AF-A0A4T2H7D6-F1
#
_entry.id   AF-A0A4T2H7D6-F1
#
_cell.length_a   1.000
_cell.length_b   1.000
_cell.length_c   1.000
_cell.angle_alpha   90.00
_cell.angle_beta   90.00
_cell.angle_gamma   90.00
#
_symmetry.space_group_name_H-M   'P 1'
#
loop_
_entity.id
_entity.type
_entity.pdbx_description
1 polymer ?
#
loop_
_entity_poly.entity_id
_entity_poly.type
_entity_poly.pdbx_seq_one_letter_code
_entity_poly.pdbx_strand_id
1 'polypeptide(L)'
;MKKIFGLLFLFLSVFTLVACGVKEESLDGEYHLYWVASNTGEKHLDGESIHSMKVEGSIMTGAAHKSYELRVDKDRGVIIGEYGREWPYTYKEGALVFDGDEYYKVGSKAYQDKKKEIEDTK
;
A
#
# COMPACT_ATOMS: atom_id res chain seq x y z
N MET A 1 47.16 -46.04 13.93
CA MET A 1 46.72 -45.43 12.66
C MET A 1 45.32 -44.88 12.85
N LYS A 2 45.11 -43.59 12.51
CA LYS A 2 43.91 -42.96 11.90
C LYS A 2 42.51 -43.47 12.36
N LYS A 3 41.48 -42.69 12.72
CA LYS A 3 41.13 -41.27 12.58
C LYS A 3 39.79 -41.07 13.31
N ILE A 4 39.65 -39.96 14.06
CA ILE A 4 38.54 -39.00 14.04
C ILE A 4 37.11 -39.56 13.81
N PHE A 5 36.42 -39.95 14.88
CA PHE A 5 34.96 -39.81 14.99
C PHE A 5 34.74 -38.53 15.82
N GLY A 6 34.74 -37.35 15.22
CA GLY A 6 33.65 -36.94 14.34
C GLY A 6 32.51 -36.44 15.20
N LEU A 7 32.79 -35.37 15.96
CA LEU A 7 31.90 -34.62 16.83
C LEU A 7 30.69 -34.12 16.03
N LEU A 8 29.67 -34.96 15.91
CA LEU A 8 28.50 -34.69 15.08
C LEU A 8 27.24 -34.78 15.93
N PHE A 9 27.02 -33.84 16.84
CA PHE A 9 25.70 -33.56 17.43
C PHE A 9 25.78 -32.29 18.31
N LEU A 10 25.99 -31.13 17.69
CA LEU A 10 25.88 -29.87 18.43
C LEU A 10 25.48 -28.69 17.53
N PHE A 11 24.41 -28.85 16.74
CA PHE A 11 23.75 -27.75 16.04
C PHE A 11 22.24 -27.99 15.92
N LEU A 12 21.60 -28.30 17.04
CA LEU A 12 20.13 -28.26 17.11
C LEU A 12 19.71 -27.28 18.20
N SER A 13 20.13 -26.03 18.07
CA SER A 13 19.60 -24.96 18.90
C SER A 13 19.58 -23.65 18.12
N VAL A 14 18.40 -23.03 18.14
CA VAL A 14 18.12 -21.63 17.84
C VAL A 14 17.90 -21.28 16.36
N PHE A 15 16.83 -21.84 15.78
CA PHE A 15 16.01 -21.08 14.82
C PHE A 15 14.53 -21.30 15.12
N THR A 16 14.10 -20.97 16.35
CA THR A 16 12.75 -20.40 16.47
C THR A 16 12.87 -18.99 15.88
N LEU A 17 12.83 -18.93 14.54
CA LEU A 17 12.57 -17.70 13.82
C LEU A 17 11.39 -17.05 14.53
N VAL A 18 11.61 -15.87 15.10
CA VAL A 18 10.51 -15.00 15.47
C VAL A 18 9.91 -14.56 14.13
N ALA A 19 9.07 -15.41 13.55
CA ALA A 19 8.04 -14.97 12.65
C ALA A 19 7.07 -14.16 13.52
N CYS A 20 7.51 -12.97 13.96
CA CYS A 20 6.61 -11.86 14.15
C CYS A 20 5.95 -11.72 12.79
N GLY A 21 4.78 -12.35 12.65
CA GLY A 21 4.00 -12.30 11.43
C GLY A 21 3.85 -10.84 11.09
N VAL A 22 4.63 -10.38 10.12
CA VAL A 22 4.40 -9.10 9.47
C VAL A 22 3.04 -9.31 8.85
N LYS A 23 2.01 -8.86 9.55
CA LYS A 23 0.64 -8.98 9.10
C LYS A 23 0.61 -8.10 7.87
N GLU A 24 0.75 -8.72 6.70
CA GLU A 24 0.70 -8.00 5.43
C GLU A 24 -0.59 -7.18 5.45
N GLU A 25 -0.45 -5.86 5.48
CA GLU A 25 -1.61 -5.00 5.62
C GLU A 25 -2.43 -5.13 4.34
N SER A 26 -3.70 -5.55 4.49
CA SER A 26 -4.56 -5.69 3.32
C SER A 26 -4.79 -4.33 2.65
N LEU A 27 -4.54 -4.31 1.34
CA LEU A 27 -4.93 -3.21 0.46
C LEU A 27 -6.44 -3.07 0.32
N ASP A 28 -7.26 -4.03 0.77
CA ASP A 28 -8.70 -3.97 0.58
C ASP A 28 -9.31 -2.80 1.35
N GLY A 29 -10.11 -1.98 0.68
CA GLY A 29 -10.82 -0.87 1.30
C GLY A 29 -11.13 0.26 0.34
N GLU A 30 -11.73 1.30 0.91
CA GLU A 30 -12.01 2.57 0.24
C GLU A 30 -10.91 3.57 0.55
N TYR A 31 -10.59 4.40 -0.43
CA TYR A 31 -9.47 5.34 -0.40
C TYR A 31 -9.87 6.67 -1.01
N HIS A 32 -9.39 7.76 -0.44
CA HIS A 32 -9.59 9.10 -0.98
C HIS A 32 -8.27 9.65 -1.51
N LEU A 33 -8.34 10.30 -2.68
CA LEU A 33 -7.20 11.00 -3.27
C LEU A 33 -6.85 12.25 -2.46
N TYR A 34 -5.57 12.39 -2.14
CA TYR A 34 -4.99 13.67 -1.74
C TYR A 34 -4.53 14.44 -2.98
N TRP A 35 -4.92 15.71 -3.07
CA TRP A 35 -4.44 16.60 -4.13
C TRP A 35 -4.36 18.04 -3.65
N VAL A 36 -3.62 18.84 -4.41
CA VAL A 36 -3.46 20.28 -4.17
C VAL A 36 -3.98 21.02 -5.40
N ALA A 37 -4.93 21.92 -5.20
CA ALA A 37 -5.49 22.74 -6.25
C ALA A 37 -4.40 23.59 -6.91
N SER A 38 -4.21 23.41 -8.21
CA SER A 38 -3.12 24.05 -8.94
C SER A 38 -3.25 25.57 -9.03
N ASN A 39 -4.47 26.10 -8.88
CA ASN A 39 -4.78 27.53 -8.96
C ASN A 39 -4.82 28.23 -7.60
N THR A 40 -5.25 27.56 -6.53
CA THR A 40 -5.39 28.17 -5.18
C THR A 40 -4.36 27.67 -4.18
N GLY A 41 -3.72 26.52 -4.44
CA GLY A 41 -2.86 25.83 -3.48
C GLY A 41 -3.63 25.15 -2.35
N GLU A 42 -4.96 25.12 -2.42
CA GLU A 42 -5.80 24.46 -1.42
C GLU A 42 -5.56 22.96 -1.42
N LYS A 43 -5.41 22.38 -0.23
CA LYS A 43 -5.22 20.94 -0.05
C LYS A 43 -6.57 20.25 0.12
N HIS A 44 -6.74 19.12 -0.53
CA HIS A 44 -7.97 18.35 -0.54
C HIS A 44 -7.71 16.88 -0.22
N LEU A 45 -8.71 16.24 0.39
CA LEU A 45 -8.78 14.81 0.61
C LEU A 45 -10.21 14.39 0.29
N ASP A 46 -10.47 14.12 -0.97
CA ASP A 46 -11.84 14.06 -1.49
C ASP A 46 -12.50 12.71 -1.19
N GLY A 47 -13.50 12.75 -0.31
CA GLY A 47 -14.44 11.64 -0.12
C GLY A 47 -15.71 11.73 -0.96
N GLU A 48 -15.93 12.86 -1.63
CA GLU A 48 -17.14 13.10 -2.40
C GLU A 48 -16.95 12.65 -3.86
N SER A 49 -17.01 11.33 -4.07
CA SER A 49 -17.36 10.60 -5.30
C SER A 49 -16.47 10.68 -6.55
N ILE A 50 -15.78 11.80 -6.84
CA ILE A 50 -15.04 11.90 -8.12
C ILE A 50 -13.67 11.23 -8.09
N HIS A 51 -13.07 11.09 -6.91
CA HIS A 51 -11.71 10.55 -6.73
C HIS A 51 -11.62 9.53 -5.58
N SER A 52 -12.75 8.89 -5.25
CA SER A 52 -12.79 7.74 -4.36
C SER A 52 -12.38 6.48 -5.11
N MET A 53 -11.34 5.82 -4.64
CA MET A 53 -10.83 4.56 -5.16
C MET A 53 -11.21 3.42 -4.23
N LYS A 54 -11.53 2.24 -4.79
CA LYS A 54 -11.79 1.03 -4.01
C LYS A 54 -10.87 -0.09 -4.46
N VAL A 55 -10.35 -0.86 -3.51
CA VAL A 55 -9.59 -2.08 -3.75
C VAL A 55 -10.33 -3.26 -3.12
N GLU A 56 -10.58 -4.30 -3.90
CA GLU A 56 -11.15 -5.57 -3.46
C GLU A 56 -10.33 -6.73 -4.03
N GLY A 57 -9.53 -7.38 -3.18
CA GLY A 57 -8.65 -8.47 -3.57
C GLY A 57 -7.52 -7.98 -4.48
N SER A 58 -7.62 -8.34 -5.76
CA SER A 58 -6.68 -7.95 -6.81
C SER A 58 -7.28 -6.96 -7.81
N ILE A 59 -8.46 -6.41 -7.52
CA ILE A 59 -9.15 -5.46 -8.40
C ILE A 59 -9.19 -4.10 -7.73
N MET A 60 -8.90 -3.06 -8.50
CA MET A 60 -8.93 -1.66 -8.09
C MET A 60 -9.79 -0.86 -9.06
N THR A 61 -10.70 -0.05 -8.53
CA THR A 61 -11.64 0.76 -9.31
C THR A 61 -11.68 2.20 -8.80
N GLY A 62 -12.08 3.14 -9.65
CA GLY A 62 -12.28 4.54 -9.26
C GLY A 62 -10.99 5.35 -9.02
N ALA A 63 -9.82 4.79 -9.33
CA ALA A 63 -8.57 5.54 -9.33
C ALA A 63 -8.68 6.78 -10.22
N ALA A 64 -8.16 7.91 -9.75
CA ALA A 64 -8.28 9.18 -10.45
C ALA A 64 -7.70 9.06 -11.87
N HIS A 65 -8.37 9.69 -12.83
CA HIS A 65 -7.97 9.67 -14.25
C HIS A 65 -7.95 8.29 -14.91
N LYS A 66 -8.46 7.23 -14.25
CA LYS A 66 -8.62 5.89 -14.82
C LYS A 66 -10.10 5.52 -14.86
N SER A 67 -10.66 5.43 -16.07
CA SER A 67 -12.04 5.01 -16.28
C SER A 67 -12.24 3.48 -16.30
N TYR A 68 -11.14 2.71 -16.17
CA TYR A 68 -11.12 1.25 -16.27
C TYR A 68 -10.66 0.62 -14.95
N GLU A 69 -10.97 -0.67 -14.80
CA GLU A 69 -10.48 -1.47 -13.67
C GLU A 69 -8.97 -1.71 -13.79
N LEU A 70 -8.28 -1.58 -12.67
CA LEU A 70 -6.87 -1.90 -12.52
C LEU A 70 -6.73 -3.23 -11.79
N ARG A 71 -5.66 -3.96 -12.06
CA ARG A 71 -5.28 -5.15 -11.30
C ARG A 71 -4.14 -4.85 -10.35
N VAL A 72 -4.22 -5.38 -9.14
CA VAL A 72 -3.16 -5.25 -8.13
C VAL A 72 -2.40 -6.56 -8.07
N ASP A 73 -1.11 -6.50 -8.38
CA ASP A 73 -0.16 -7.60 -8.23
C ASP A 73 0.69 -7.35 -6.98
N LYS A 74 0.29 -7.99 -5.86
CA LYS A 74 0.92 -7.78 -4.55
C LYS A 74 2.33 -8.35 -4.49
N ASP A 75 2.54 -9.51 -5.11
CA ASP A 75 3.84 -10.19 -5.12
C ASP A 75 4.89 -9.38 -5.87
N ARG A 76 4.50 -8.73 -6.97
CA ARG A 76 5.39 -7.89 -7.78
C ARG A 76 5.42 -6.43 -7.34
N GLY A 77 4.49 -5.99 -6.50
CA GLY A 77 4.39 -4.60 -6.05
C GLY A 77 3.99 -3.64 -7.18
N VAL A 78 3.13 -4.08 -8.11
CA VAL A 78 2.67 -3.26 -9.24
C VAL A 78 1.16 -3.23 -9.38
N ILE A 79 0.65 -2.12 -9.90
CA ILE A 79 -0.72 -1.94 -10.39
C ILE A 79 -0.68 -2.02 -11.91
N ILE A 80 -1.57 -2.82 -12.49
CA ILE A 80 -1.59 -3.15 -13.91
C ILE A 80 -2.87 -2.59 -14.52
N GLY A 81 -2.73 -1.74 -15.54
CA GLY A 81 -3.84 -1.16 -16.28
C GLY A 81 -4.07 -1.81 -17.65
N GLU A 82 -4.83 -1.11 -18.48
CA GLU A 82 -5.07 -1.53 -19.87
C GLU A 82 -3.76 -1.70 -20.66
N TYR A 83 -3.80 -2.63 -21.62
CA TYR A 83 -2.67 -2.99 -22.47
C TYR A 83 -1.41 -3.45 -21.72
N GLY A 84 -1.55 -3.84 -20.44
CA GLY A 84 -0.43 -4.32 -19.62
C GLY A 84 0.51 -3.21 -19.16
N ARG A 85 0.05 -1.95 -19.15
CA ARG A 85 0.82 -0.87 -18.53
C ARG A 85 0.93 -1.13 -17.03
N GLU A 86 2.13 -1.02 -16.48
CA GLU A 86 2.39 -1.27 -15.07
C GLU A 86 2.90 -0.02 -14.36
N TRP A 87 2.42 0.18 -13.14
CA TRP A 87 2.91 1.22 -12.24
C TRP A 87 3.37 0.57 -10.93
N PRO A 88 4.61 0.79 -10.49
CA PRO A 88 5.00 0.40 -9.15
C PRO A 88 4.15 1.18 -8.13
N TYR A 89 3.82 0.54 -7.02
CA TYR A 89 3.14 1.20 -5.92
C TYR A 89 3.91 1.04 -4.61
N THR A 90 3.66 1.96 -3.68
CA THR A 90 4.08 1.80 -2.28
C THR A 90 2.85 1.83 -1.39
N TYR A 91 2.83 0.97 -0.37
CA TYR A 91 1.77 0.95 0.63
C TYR A 91 2.36 0.91 2.03
N LYS A 92 1.91 1.84 2.88
CA LYS A 92 2.33 1.89 4.28
C LYS A 92 1.23 2.50 5.16
N GLU A 93 0.78 1.76 6.17
CA GLU A 93 -0.09 2.26 7.24
C GLU A 93 -1.38 2.93 6.72
N GLY A 94 -1.89 2.47 5.58
CA GLY A 94 -3.09 3.03 4.94
C GLY A 94 -2.84 4.07 3.84
N ALA A 95 -1.59 4.50 3.59
CA ALA A 95 -1.26 5.34 2.44
C ALA A 95 -0.80 4.48 1.26
N LEU A 96 -1.47 4.62 0.11
CA LEU A 96 -1.13 3.99 -1.16
C LEU A 96 -0.64 5.08 -2.14
N VAL A 97 0.52 4.88 -2.76
CA VAL A 97 1.07 5.81 -3.75
C VAL A 97 1.38 5.06 -5.04
N PHE A 98 0.84 5.53 -6.16
CA PHE A 98 1.15 5.00 -7.50
C PHE A 98 0.82 6.04 -8.58
N ASP A 99 1.48 5.95 -9.75
CA ASP A 99 1.32 6.89 -10.87
C ASP A 99 1.46 8.40 -10.49
N GLY A 100 2.16 8.68 -9.38
CA GLY A 100 2.33 10.05 -8.84
C GLY A 100 1.20 10.53 -7.93
N ASP A 101 0.15 9.73 -7.76
CA ASP A 101 -1.01 10.04 -6.92
C ASP A 101 -0.87 9.43 -5.53
N GLU A 102 -1.38 10.13 -4.52
CA GLU A 102 -1.43 9.67 -3.13
C GLU A 102 -2.88 9.40 -2.70
N TYR A 103 -3.15 8.18 -2.26
CA TYR A 103 -4.46 7.72 -1.81
C TYR A 103 -4.40 7.29 -0.35
N TYR A 104 -5.36 7.74 0.45
CA TYR A 104 -5.41 7.44 1.89
C TYR A 104 -6.64 6.58 2.20
N LYS A 105 -6.41 5.40 2.78
CA LYS A 105 -7.45 4.42 3.14
C LYS A 105 -8.37 4.99 4.21
N VAL A 106 -9.66 5.07 3.93
CA VAL A 106 -10.67 5.58 4.86
C VAL A 106 -10.63 4.80 6.17
N GLY A 107 -10.62 5.52 7.29
CA GLY A 107 -10.54 4.95 8.63
C GLY A 107 -9.13 4.55 9.10
N SER A 108 -8.11 4.61 8.24
CA SER A 108 -6.72 4.41 8.65
C SER A 108 -6.17 5.58 9.48
N LYS A 109 -5.07 5.33 10.21
CA LYS A 109 -4.33 6.40 10.90
C LYS A 109 -3.80 7.43 9.92
N ALA A 110 -3.22 7.01 8.80
CA ALA A 110 -2.70 7.91 7.79
C ALA A 110 -3.78 8.86 7.24
N TYR A 111 -5.00 8.36 7.04
CA TYR A 111 -6.14 9.17 6.61
C TYR A 111 -6.51 10.24 7.63
N GLN A 112 -6.62 9.89 8.92
CA GLN A 112 -6.96 10.85 9.97
C GLN A 112 -5.86 11.90 10.14
N ASP A 113 -4.60 11.48 10.11
CA ASP A 113 -3.45 12.38 10.22
C ASP A 113 -3.42 13.36 9.03
N LYS A 114 -3.65 12.88 7.80
CA LYS A 114 -3.72 13.74 6.61
C LYS A 114 -4.89 14.72 6.66
N LYS A 115 -6.07 14.25 7.08
CA LYS A 115 -7.25 15.11 7.23
C LYS A 115 -6.97 16.24 8.22
N LYS A 116 -6.36 15.92 9.37
CA LYS A 116 -5.97 16.91 10.37
C LYS A 116 -4.94 17.91 9.83
N GLU A 117 -3.93 17.46 9.10
CA GLU A 117 -2.94 18.35 8.47
C GLU A 117 -3.61 19.40 7.57
N ILE A 118 -4.61 18.98 6.79
CA ILE A 118 -5.37 19.87 5.90
C ILE A 118 -6.21 20.87 6.72
N GLU A 119 -6.87 20.41 7.78
CA GLU A 119 -7.67 21.26 8.67
C GLU A 119 -6.82 22.28 9.42
N ASP A 120 -5.62 21.90 9.89
CA ASP A 120 -4.68 22.77 10.61
C ASP A 120 -4.04 23.85 9.69
N THR A 121 -4.16 23.69 8.37
CA THR A 121 -3.64 24.66 7.37
C THR A 121 -4.69 25.70 6.95
N LYS A 122 -5.95 25.56 7.36
CA LYS A 122 -7.05 26.50 7.07
C LYS A 122 -7.14 27.61 8.09
#